data_AF-A0A956A4V8-F1
#
_entry.id   AF-A0A956A4V8-F1
#
_cell.length_a   1.000
_cell.length_b   1.000
_cell.length_c   1.000
_cell.angle_alpha   90.00
_cell.angle_beta   90.00
_cell.angle_gamma   90.00
#
_symmetry.space_group_name_H-M   'P 1'
#
loop_
_entity.id
_entity.type
_entity.pdbx_description
1 polymer ?
#
loop_
_entity_poly.entity_id
_entity_poly.type
_entity_poly.pdbx_seq_one_letter_code
_entity_poly.pdbx_strand_id
1 'polypeptide(L)'
;MRRATPLSFLTPGRCFTLAEPASLLDDDAEGAGGFRYGKSILQPGMVFKVVPDDADGDDVAVESAAGESTRFPKTASVVEVPREGFERLAAR
;
A
#
# COMPACT_ATOMS: atom_id res chain seq x y z
N MET A 1 14.56 -10.23 -6.05
CA MET A 1 14.38 -9.03 -5.22
C MET A 1 13.13 -8.32 -5.70
N ARG A 2 12.18 -7.96 -4.81
CA ARG A 2 11.07 -7.07 -5.20
C ARG A 2 11.63 -5.64 -5.20
N ARG A 3 11.55 -4.95 -6.35
CA ARG A 3 12.11 -3.60 -6.51
C ARG A 3 11.07 -2.58 -6.06
N ALA A 4 11.47 -1.66 -5.19
CA ALA A 4 10.64 -0.52 -4.88
C ALA A 4 10.55 0.41 -6.10
N THR A 5 9.35 0.91 -6.40
CA THR A 5 9.06 1.82 -7.50
C THR A 5 8.18 2.98 -7.01
N PRO A 6 8.25 4.17 -7.61
CA PRO A 6 7.28 5.23 -7.30
C PRO A 6 5.86 4.79 -7.70
N LEU A 7 4.86 5.18 -6.91
CA LEU A 7 3.46 4.85 -7.13
C LEU A 7 2.94 5.37 -8.49
N SER A 8 3.49 6.47 -9.00
CA SER A 8 3.16 7.01 -10.32
C SER A 8 3.39 6.04 -11.49
N PHE A 9 4.20 5.00 -11.30
CA PHE A 9 4.41 3.95 -12.32
C PHE A 9 3.32 2.89 -12.34
N LEU A 10 2.44 2.85 -11.33
CA LEU A 10 1.35 1.89 -11.26
C LEU A 10 0.11 2.44 -11.94
N THR A 11 -0.50 1.61 -12.79
CA THR A 11 -1.76 1.90 -13.46
C THR A 11 -2.96 1.43 -12.63
N PRO A 12 -4.17 1.95 -12.87
CA PRO A 12 -5.39 1.43 -12.26
C PRO A 12 -5.50 -0.09 -12.35
N GLY A 13 -5.90 -0.72 -11.24
CA GLY A 13 -5.99 -2.18 -11.07
C GLY A 13 -4.69 -2.87 -10.61
N ARG A 14 -3.55 -2.17 -10.58
CA ARG A 14 -2.31 -2.69 -10.00
C ARG A 14 -2.36 -2.66 -8.47
N CYS A 15 -1.79 -3.69 -7.86
CA CYS A 15 -1.79 -3.88 -6.41
C CYS A 15 -0.39 -3.65 -5.85
N PHE A 16 -0.30 -3.04 -4.67
CA PHE A 16 0.98 -2.73 -4.04
C PHE A 16 0.90 -2.71 -2.51
N THR A 17 2.08 -2.67 -1.91
CA THR A 17 2.32 -2.36 -0.49
C THR A 17 3.31 -1.21 -0.42
N LEU A 18 3.28 -0.40 0.63
CA LEU A 18 4.30 0.62 0.82
C LEU A 18 5.67 -0.05 1.07
N ALA A 19 6.71 0.43 0.38
CA ALA A 19 8.06 -0.14 0.47
C ALA A 19 8.72 0.16 1.82
N GLU A 20 8.37 1.30 2.41
CA GLU A 20 8.67 1.65 3.79
C GLU A 20 7.34 1.70 4.55
N PRO A 21 7.27 1.22 5.81
CA PRO A 21 6.10 1.48 6.63
C PRO A 21 5.96 2.99 6.70
N ALA A 22 4.82 3.51 6.27
CA ALA A 22 4.51 4.89 6.51
C ALA A 22 4.62 5.10 8.03
N SER A 23 5.62 5.86 8.46
CA SER A 23 5.72 6.44 9.81
C SER A 23 4.58 7.43 10.08
N LEU A 24 3.44 7.27 9.40
CA LEU A 24 2.25 8.13 9.35
C LEU A 24 1.00 7.43 9.94
N LEU A 25 1.15 6.26 10.54
CA LEU A 25 0.16 5.74 11.47
C LEU A 25 0.63 6.12 12.87
N ASP A 26 0.33 7.37 13.24
CA ASP A 26 0.62 7.97 14.55
C ASP A 26 0.13 7.06 15.70
N ASP A 27 1.04 6.86 16.67
CA ASP A 27 0.81 6.66 18.11
C ASP A 27 -0.33 5.72 18.58
N ASP A 28 -0.06 4.40 18.60
CA ASP A 28 -0.50 3.52 19.72
C ASP A 28 0.30 2.22 19.74
N ALA A 29 1.60 2.30 20.08
CA ALA A 29 2.37 1.18 20.61
C ALA A 29 3.70 1.67 21.16
N GLU A 30 3.69 2.01 22.45
CA GLU A 30 4.88 1.97 23.31
C GLU A 30 5.77 0.76 22.97
N GLY A 31 7.02 1.03 22.57
CA GLY A 31 8.05 0.01 22.45
C GLY A 31 8.82 0.04 21.14
N ALA A 32 9.83 0.92 21.10
CA ALA A 32 10.92 0.87 20.14
C ALA A 32 11.47 -0.56 19.96
N GLY A 33 11.64 -1.00 18.71
CA GLY A 33 12.34 -2.27 18.48
C GLY A 33 12.27 -2.82 17.07
N GLY A 34 12.76 -2.06 16.08
CA GLY A 34 13.24 -2.59 14.82
C GLY A 34 12.20 -3.19 13.88
N PHE A 35 12.53 -3.17 12.59
CA PHE A 35 11.87 -3.97 11.58
C PHE A 35 11.93 -5.45 12.00
N ARG A 36 10.88 -5.94 12.68
CA ARG A 36 10.68 -7.39 12.81
C ARG A 36 10.31 -7.87 11.42
N TYR A 37 11.28 -8.50 10.76
CA TYR A 37 11.20 -9.27 9.50
C TYR A 37 10.15 -10.41 9.50
N GLY A 38 9.05 -10.29 10.26
CA GLY A 38 8.03 -11.31 10.47
C GLY A 38 6.61 -10.79 10.68
N LYS A 39 6.35 -9.47 10.73
CA LYS A 39 4.97 -8.99 10.56
C LYS A 39 4.65 -9.06 9.06
N SER A 40 3.81 -10.01 8.68
CA SER A 40 3.38 -10.20 7.30
C SER A 40 2.90 -8.86 6.74
N ILE A 41 3.63 -8.30 5.77
CA ILE A 41 3.27 -7.08 4.99
C ILE A 41 1.90 -7.19 4.30
N LEU A 42 1.27 -8.37 4.37
CA LEU A 42 -0.01 -8.73 3.79
C LEU A 42 -1.12 -8.67 4.85
N GLN A 43 -1.31 -7.52 5.49
CA GLN A 43 -2.54 -7.23 6.23
C GLN A 43 -3.53 -6.51 5.30
N PRO A 44 -4.84 -6.73 5.42
CA PRO A 44 -5.82 -6.11 4.52
C PRO A 44 -5.71 -4.57 4.44
N GLY A 45 -5.42 -3.90 5.55
CA GLY A 45 -5.21 -2.44 5.60
C GLY A 45 -3.84 -1.95 5.09
N MET A 46 -2.91 -2.84 4.73
CA MET A 46 -1.56 -2.50 4.27
C MET A 46 -1.32 -2.82 2.79
N VAL A 47 -2.28 -3.48 2.15
CA VAL A 47 -2.22 -3.80 0.72
C VAL A 47 -3.28 -2.99 -0.01
N PHE A 48 -2.88 -2.31 -1.08
CA PHE A 48 -3.72 -1.37 -1.79
C PHE A 48 -3.81 -1.73 -3.27
N LYS A 49 -4.91 -1.38 -3.93
CA LYS A 49 -5.03 -1.33 -5.39
C LYS A 49 -5.14 0.12 -5.84
N VAL A 50 -4.53 0.45 -6.97
CA VAL A 50 -4.74 1.73 -7.63
C VAL A 50 -6.14 1.75 -8.23
N VAL A 51 -6.92 2.78 -7.93
CA VAL A 51 -8.24 3.00 -8.54
C VAL A 51 -8.13 4.09 -9.61
N PRO A 52 -8.96 4.06 -10.66
CA PRO A 52 -9.02 5.16 -11.61
C PRO A 52 -9.46 6.43 -10.88
N ASP A 53 -8.74 7.52 -11.12
CA ASP A 53 -9.02 8.84 -10.55
C ASP A 53 -8.88 9.85 -11.69
N ASP A 54 -9.90 10.68 -11.87
CA ASP A 54 -9.93 11.72 -12.90
C ASP A 54 -9.26 13.03 -12.43
N ALA A 55 -8.58 13.02 -11.27
CA ALA A 55 -7.91 14.22 -10.76
C ALA A 55 -6.50 14.37 -11.31
N ASP A 56 -6.24 15.51 -11.96
CA ASP A 56 -4.89 16.01 -12.31
C ASP A 56 -4.15 16.52 -11.04
N GLY A 57 -4.01 15.66 -10.03
CA GLY A 57 -3.31 15.95 -8.78
C GLY A 57 -1.95 15.26 -8.66
N ASP A 58 -1.18 15.62 -7.63
CA ASP A 58 0.07 14.94 -7.25
C ASP A 58 -0.16 13.63 -6.47
N ASP A 59 -1.42 13.28 -6.24
CA ASP A 59 -1.85 12.10 -5.51
C ASP A 59 -2.43 11.03 -6.44
N VAL A 60 -2.46 9.80 -5.96
CA VAL A 60 -3.08 8.64 -6.60
C VAL A 60 -4.13 8.08 -5.65
N ALA A 61 -5.36 7.95 -6.13
CA ALA A 61 -6.41 7.29 -5.37
C ALA A 61 -6.18 5.78 -5.34
N VAL A 62 -6.36 5.22 -4.16
CA VAL A 62 -6.16 3.79 -3.92
C VAL A 62 -7.25 3.24 -2.99
N GLU A 63 -7.44 1.93 -3.02
CA GLU A 63 -8.35 1.23 -2.13
C GLU A 63 -7.59 0.08 -1.44
N SER A 64 -7.67 -0.01 -0.12
CA SER A 64 -7.08 -1.10 0.66
C SER A 64 -7.85 -2.40 0.44
N ALA A 65 -7.23 -3.53 0.72
CA ALA A 65 -7.94 -4.82 0.74
C ALA A 65 -8.99 -4.90 1.86
N ALA A 66 -8.98 -3.96 2.83
CA ALA A 66 -10.08 -3.80 3.80
C ALA A 66 -11.29 -3.03 3.23
N GLY A 67 -11.22 -2.56 1.98
CA GLY A 67 -12.28 -1.78 1.33
C GLY A 67 -12.23 -0.28 1.62
N GLU A 68 -11.15 0.21 2.22
CA GLU A 68 -11.00 1.63 2.57
C GLU A 68 -10.33 2.40 1.42
N SER A 69 -10.93 3.50 0.98
CA SER A 69 -10.33 4.38 -0.03
C SER A 69 -9.46 5.45 0.62
N THR A 70 -8.26 5.65 0.10
CA THR A 70 -7.33 6.69 0.55
C THR A 70 -6.52 7.23 -0.63
N ARG A 71 -5.68 8.22 -0.38
CA ARG A 71 -4.79 8.83 -1.38
C ARG A 71 -3.35 8.80 -0.92
N PHE A 72 -2.45 8.51 -1.86
CA PHE A 72 -1.01 8.55 -1.63
C PHE A 72 -0.33 9.46 -2.65
N PRO A 73 0.78 10.11 -2.28
CA PRO A 73 1.54 10.90 -3.23
C PRO A 73 2.11 10.01 -4.33
N LYS A 74 2.15 10.52 -5.56
CA LYS A 74 2.73 9.85 -6.75
C LYS A 74 4.18 9.41 -6.53
N THR A 75 4.91 10.10 -5.66
CA THR A 75 6.31 9.82 -5.30
C THR A 75 6.47 8.73 -4.24
N ALA A 76 5.38 8.22 -3.66
CA ALA A 76 5.43 7.17 -2.64
C ALA A 76 6.17 5.93 -3.16
N SER A 77 7.10 5.42 -2.36
CA SER A 77 7.87 4.22 -2.67
C SER A 77 7.02 2.99 -2.36
N VAL A 78 6.74 2.18 -3.38
CA VAL A 78 5.85 1.02 -3.28
C VAL A 78 6.48 -0.24 -3.83
N VAL A 79 6.01 -1.38 -3.35
CA VAL A 79 6.35 -2.71 -3.85
C VAL A 79 5.10 -3.34 -4.44
N GLU A 80 5.15 -3.67 -5.73
CA GLU A 80 4.06 -4.40 -6.38
C GLU A 80 3.83 -5.76 -5.72
N VAL A 81 2.55 -6.11 -5.57
CA VAL A 81 2.11 -7.42 -5.13
C VAL A 81 1.24 -8.08 -6.20
N PRO A 82 1.26 -9.41 -6.32
CA PRO A 82 0.34 -10.13 -7.20
C PRO A 82 -1.11 -9.82 -6.84
N ARG A 83 -1.95 -9.63 -7.86
CA ARG A 83 -3.39 -9.37 -7.69
C ARG A 83 -4.10 -10.46 -6.89
N GLU A 84 -3.74 -11.73 -7.10
CA GLU A 84 -4.27 -12.86 -6.32
C GLU A 84 -4.00 -12.69 -4.81
N GLY A 85 -2.89 -12.06 -4.43
CA GLY A 85 -2.56 -11.78 -3.04
C GLY A 85 -3.50 -10.73 -2.43
N PHE A 86 -3.84 -9.69 -3.19
CA PHE A 86 -4.82 -8.69 -2.79
C PHE A 86 -6.23 -9.29 -2.66
N GLU A 87 -6.68 -10.05 -3.66
CA GLU A 87 -8.03 -10.64 -3.67
C GLU A 87 -8.24 -11.61 -2.49
N ARG A 88 -7.21 -12.40 -2.15
CA ARG A 88 -7.26 -13.27 -0.96
C ARG A 88 -7.37 -12.51 0.36
N LEU A 89 -6.82 -11.30 0.43
CA LEU A 89 -6.92 -10.45 1.62
C LEU A 89 -8.28 -9.74 1.67
N ALA A 90 -8.82 -9.34 0.52
CA ALA A 90 -10.12 -8.70 0.43
C ALA A 90 -11.30 -9.66 0.67
N ALA A 91 -11.09 -10.96 0.49
CA ALA A 91 -12.08 -11.99 0.74
C ALA A 91 -12.11 -12.50 2.21
N ARG A 92 -11.30 -11.91 3.10
CA ARG A 92 -11.23 -12.28 4.53
C ARG A 92 -12.09 -11.37 5.38
#